data_AF-A0A7J7R738-F1
#
_entry.id   AF-A0A7J7R738-F1
#
_cell.length_a   1.000
_cell.length_b   1.000
_cell.length_c   1.000
_cell.angle_alpha   90.00
_cell.angle_beta   90.00
_cell.angle_gamma   90.00
#
_symmetry.space_group_name_H-M   'P 1'
#
loop_
_entity.id
_entity.type
_entity.pdbx_description
1 polymer ?
#
loop_
_entity_poly.entity_id
_entity_poly.type
_entity_poly.pdbx_seq_one_letter_code
_entity_poly.pdbx_strand_id
1 'polypeptide(L)'
;MTMGVADSQLFFYPQLLPIHTAVTQSPSPAVPAAVRCSEARLSEDGVFLLADGLRMFLWLGASSPPELIQGIFNVPSLAHVSADMTVLPEVGSPHSQALRAIVGALQRKRPYSMKLVIVKQREQPEMAFRQLLVEDKGLDGGPSYMDFLCCLHKGVCQLLN
;
A
#
# COMPACT_ATOMS: atom_id res chain seq x y z
N MET A 1 12.39 16.65 15.54
CA MET A 1 11.92 15.25 15.46
C MET A 1 10.88 15.04 16.54
N THR A 2 9.61 14.83 16.18
CA THR A 2 8.46 14.80 17.11
C THR A 2 7.65 13.50 17.06
N MET A 3 8.05 12.53 16.23
CA MET A 3 7.31 11.27 16.06
C MET A 3 7.53 10.36 17.28
N GLY A 4 6.44 9.81 17.81
CA GLY A 4 6.51 8.74 18.81
C GLY A 4 6.91 7.41 18.19
N VAL A 5 7.21 6.41 19.02
CA VAL A 5 7.68 5.08 18.56
C VAL A 5 6.71 4.45 17.55
N ALA A 6 5.41 4.50 17.83
CA ALA A 6 4.38 3.92 16.95
C ALA A 6 4.31 4.61 15.57
N ASP A 7 4.50 5.93 15.53
CA ASP A 7 4.48 6.69 14.28
C ASP A 7 5.78 6.46 13.49
N SER A 8 6.92 6.43 14.17
CA SER A 8 8.21 6.16 13.52
C SER A 8 8.27 4.76 12.91
N GLN A 9 7.68 3.76 13.57
CA GLN A 9 7.64 2.39 13.05
C GLN A 9 6.88 2.35 11.71
N LEU A 10 5.69 2.96 11.66
CA LEU A 10 4.87 2.99 10.45
C LEU A 10 5.53 3.81 9.33
N PHE A 11 6.22 4.88 9.69
CA PHE A 11 6.90 5.76 8.74
C PHE A 11 8.06 5.07 8.02
N PHE A 12 8.91 4.34 8.76
CA PHE A 12 10.05 3.63 8.18
C PHE A 12 9.66 2.29 7.54
N TYR A 13 8.63 1.63 8.07
CA TYR A 13 8.11 0.38 7.52
C TYR A 13 6.59 0.51 7.31
N PRO A 14 6.17 0.99 6.11
CA PRO A 14 4.77 1.18 5.78
C PRO A 14 3.94 -0.09 5.95
N GLN A 15 2.63 0.06 6.11
CA GLN A 15 1.72 -1.08 6.10
C GLN A 15 1.17 -1.30 4.70
N LEU A 16 1.47 -2.46 4.10
CA LEU A 16 0.92 -2.90 2.82
C LEU A 16 -0.18 -3.94 3.06
N LEU A 17 -1.39 -3.67 2.59
CA LEU A 17 -2.60 -4.45 2.87
C LEU A 17 -3.23 -4.96 1.57
N PRO A 18 -3.48 -6.28 1.42
CA PRO A 18 -4.22 -6.82 0.28
C PRO A 18 -5.72 -6.56 0.45
N ILE A 19 -6.27 -5.66 -0.35
CA ILE A 19 -7.68 -5.25 -0.27
C ILE A 19 -8.59 -6.21 -1.04
N HIS A 20 -8.11 -6.71 -2.18
CA HIS A 20 -8.88 -7.61 -3.05
C HIS A 20 -9.38 -8.87 -2.32
N THR A 21 -8.59 -9.42 -1.38
CA THR A 21 -9.02 -10.54 -0.54
C THR A 21 -9.99 -10.12 0.58
N ALA A 22 -9.69 -9.02 1.26
CA ALA A 22 -10.44 -8.55 2.43
C ALA A 22 -11.88 -8.17 2.08
N VAL A 23 -12.06 -7.49 0.95
CA VAL A 23 -13.34 -6.93 0.53
C VAL A 23 -14.30 -8.01 0.01
N THR A 24 -13.76 -9.10 -0.54
CA THR A 24 -14.55 -10.22 -1.08
C THR A 24 -15.06 -11.16 0.02
N GLN A 25 -14.38 -11.20 1.17
CA GLN A 25 -14.64 -12.18 2.24
C GLN A 25 -15.75 -11.76 3.22
N SER A 26 -15.94 -10.46 3.48
CA SER A 26 -16.89 -9.99 4.49
C SER A 26 -17.42 -8.58 4.17
N PRO A 27 -18.72 -8.31 4.42
CA PRO A 27 -19.30 -6.97 4.32
C PRO A 27 -18.84 -6.02 5.45
N SER A 28 -18.29 -6.54 6.56
CA SER A 28 -17.65 -5.74 7.61
C SER A 28 -16.24 -6.27 7.89
N PRO A 29 -15.28 -6.04 6.98
CA PRO A 29 -13.97 -6.66 7.13
C PRO A 29 -13.20 -6.01 8.27
N ALA A 30 -12.61 -6.85 9.11
CA ALA A 30 -11.47 -6.44 9.91
C ALA A 30 -10.34 -5.98 8.97
N VAL A 31 -9.45 -5.12 9.46
CA VAL A 31 -8.25 -4.71 8.70
C VAL A 31 -7.46 -5.99 8.36
N PRO A 32 -7.17 -6.26 7.07
CA PRO A 32 -6.47 -7.49 6.67
C PRO A 32 -5.06 -7.52 7.25
N ALA A 33 -4.48 -8.73 7.32
CA ALA A 33 -3.09 -8.89 7.72
C ALA A 33 -2.16 -8.19 6.72
N ALA A 34 -1.20 -7.44 7.23
CA ALA A 34 -0.21 -6.77 6.41
C ALA A 34 0.74 -7.78 5.75
N VAL A 35 1.14 -7.49 4.52
CA VAL A 35 2.17 -8.22 3.78
C VAL A 35 3.47 -7.41 3.74
N ARG A 36 4.59 -8.08 3.41
CA ARG A 36 5.90 -7.44 3.31
C ARG A 36 5.92 -6.34 2.25
N CYS A 37 6.62 -5.25 2.53
CA CYS A 37 6.79 -4.10 1.63
C CYS A 37 7.79 -4.40 0.50
N SER A 38 7.40 -5.31 -0.39
CA SER A 38 8.18 -5.70 -1.57
C SER A 38 7.25 -5.88 -2.78
N GLU A 39 7.72 -5.54 -3.97
CA GLU A 39 7.02 -5.72 -5.24
C GLU A 39 6.70 -7.19 -5.52
N ALA A 40 7.50 -8.12 -4.97
CA ALA A 40 7.24 -9.56 -5.06
C ALA A 40 5.94 -10.00 -4.35
N ARG A 41 5.34 -9.13 -3.52
CA ARG A 41 4.02 -9.37 -2.89
C ARG A 41 2.86 -8.74 -3.65
N LEU A 42 3.12 -7.95 -4.68
CA LEU A 42 2.09 -7.35 -5.52
C LEU A 42 1.73 -8.32 -6.64
N SER A 43 0.44 -8.47 -6.87
CA SER A 43 -0.10 -9.26 -7.98
C SER A 43 -0.80 -8.33 -8.97
N GLU A 44 -0.67 -8.60 -10.27
CA GLU A 44 -1.27 -7.75 -11.32
C GLU A 44 -2.81 -7.78 -11.29
N ASP A 45 -3.39 -8.83 -10.73
CA ASP A 45 -4.83 -9.01 -10.49
C ASP A 45 -5.30 -8.48 -9.13
N GLY A 46 -4.38 -7.90 -8.35
CA GLY A 46 -4.64 -7.47 -6.99
C GLY A 46 -4.88 -5.96 -6.85
N VAL A 47 -5.61 -5.62 -5.78
CA VAL A 47 -5.70 -4.26 -5.25
C VAL A 47 -5.07 -4.23 -3.88
N PHE A 48 -4.20 -3.25 -3.64
CA PHE A 48 -3.42 -3.11 -2.42
C PHE A 48 -3.51 -1.69 -1.86
N LEU A 49 -3.53 -1.58 -0.54
CA LEU A 49 -3.48 -0.30 0.16
C LEU A 49 -2.17 -0.21 0.94
N LEU A 50 -1.38 0.82 0.68
CA LEU A 50 -0.16 1.11 1.41
C LEU A 50 -0.35 2.37 2.26
N ALA A 51 0.01 2.34 3.53
CA ALA A 51 -0.07 3.50 4.42
C ALA A 51 1.26 3.72 5.17
N ASP A 52 1.83 4.93 5.08
CA ASP A 52 3.07 5.33 5.77
C ASP A 52 2.82 6.23 7.00
N GLY A 53 1.55 6.49 7.33
CA GLY A 53 1.13 7.36 8.43
C GLY A 53 0.97 8.84 8.05
N LEU A 54 1.46 9.25 6.88
CA LEU A 54 1.27 10.59 6.30
C LEU A 54 0.37 10.55 5.06
N ARG A 55 0.48 9.48 4.26
CA ARG A 55 -0.22 9.25 3.00
C ARG A 55 -0.73 7.81 2.95
N MET A 56 -1.77 7.63 2.16
CA MET A 56 -2.26 6.31 1.76
C MET A 56 -2.20 6.20 0.24
N PHE A 57 -1.73 5.06 -0.25
CA PHE A 57 -1.69 4.75 -1.67
C PHE A 57 -2.60 3.57 -1.92
N LEU A 58 -3.58 3.74 -2.79
CA LEU A 58 -4.41 2.66 -3.30
C LEU A 58 -3.85 2.23 -4.65
N TRP A 59 -3.09 1.13 -4.65
CA TRP A 59 -2.49 0.56 -5.84
C TRP A 59 -3.46 -0.41 -6.52
N LEU A 60 -3.62 -0.25 -7.83
CA LEU A 60 -4.49 -1.03 -8.70
C LEU A 60 -3.63 -1.76 -9.73
N GLY A 61 -3.63 -3.09 -9.69
CA GLY A 61 -2.95 -3.91 -10.67
C GLY A 61 -3.58 -3.80 -12.06
N ALA A 62 -2.77 -3.94 -13.11
CA ALA A 62 -3.20 -3.79 -14.51
C ALA A 62 -4.31 -4.77 -14.92
N SER A 63 -4.34 -5.94 -14.27
CA SER A 63 -5.31 -7.02 -14.48
C SER A 63 -6.34 -7.12 -13.35
N SER A 64 -6.53 -6.03 -12.58
CA SER A 64 -7.51 -5.99 -11.49
C SER A 64 -8.92 -6.35 -11.99
N PRO A 65 -9.68 -7.19 -11.28
CA PRO A 65 -11.03 -7.59 -11.70
C PRO A 65 -11.95 -6.40 -11.92
N PRO A 66 -12.65 -6.31 -13.07
CA PRO A 66 -13.53 -5.17 -13.36
C PRO A 66 -14.68 -5.05 -12.37
N GLU A 67 -15.14 -6.17 -11.82
CA GLU A 67 -16.16 -6.23 -10.76
C GLU A 67 -15.73 -5.47 -9.50
N LEU A 68 -14.47 -5.61 -9.10
CA LEU A 68 -13.89 -4.92 -7.96
C LEU A 68 -13.72 -3.42 -8.26
N ILE A 69 -13.26 -3.07 -9.46
CA ILE A 69 -13.11 -1.68 -9.91
C ILE A 69 -14.48 -0.99 -9.95
N GLN A 70 -15.49 -1.64 -10.53
CA GLN A 70 -16.85 -1.12 -10.57
C GLN A 70 -17.44 -1.00 -9.16
N GLY A 71 -17.23 -2.01 -8.31
CA GLY A 71 -17.65 -1.97 -6.91
C GLY A 71 -17.04 -0.78 -6.16
N ILE A 72 -15.73 -0.54 -6.31
CA ILE A 72 -15.03 0.49 -5.54
C ILE A 72 -15.28 1.88 -6.12
N PHE A 73 -15.18 2.06 -7.44
CA PHE A 73 -15.12 3.36 -8.10
C PHE A 73 -16.38 3.73 -8.91
N ASN A 74 -17.32 2.80 -9.09
CA ASN A 74 -18.50 2.96 -9.94
C ASN A 74 -18.16 3.30 -11.41
N VAL A 75 -17.06 2.74 -11.92
CA VAL A 75 -16.64 2.87 -13.32
C VAL A 75 -16.46 1.49 -13.96
N PRO A 76 -16.63 1.34 -15.28
CA PRO A 76 -16.68 0.02 -15.93
C PRO A 76 -15.32 -0.67 -16.05
N SER A 77 -14.20 0.07 -15.99
CA SER A 77 -12.86 -0.51 -16.08
C SER A 77 -11.79 0.39 -15.48
N LEU A 78 -10.59 -0.17 -15.25
CA LEU A 78 -9.44 0.54 -14.69
C LEU A 78 -9.04 1.79 -15.50
N ALA A 79 -9.21 1.75 -16.82
CA ALA A 79 -8.93 2.89 -17.70
C ALA A 79 -9.76 4.14 -17.36
N HIS A 80 -10.98 3.95 -16.84
CA HIS A 80 -11.90 5.03 -16.49
C HIS A 80 -11.69 5.59 -15.07
N VAL A 81 -10.84 4.97 -14.26
CA VAL A 81 -10.51 5.49 -12.92
C VAL A 81 -9.68 6.76 -13.07
N SER A 82 -10.08 7.86 -12.43
CA SER A 82 -9.27 9.09 -12.43
C SER A 82 -8.14 8.98 -11.40
N ALA A 83 -6.89 9.25 -11.81
CA ALA A 83 -5.74 9.28 -10.92
C ALA A 83 -5.73 10.54 -10.01
N ASP A 84 -6.43 11.60 -10.42
CA ASP A 84 -6.56 12.86 -9.65
C ASP A 84 -7.52 12.73 -8.47
N MET A 85 -8.23 11.60 -8.37
CA MET A 85 -9.17 11.35 -7.29
C MET A 85 -8.42 11.09 -5.98
N THR A 86 -8.68 11.96 -5.00
CA THR A 86 -8.03 11.95 -3.68
C THR A 86 -8.96 11.50 -2.55
N VAL A 87 -10.20 11.15 -2.89
CA VAL A 87 -11.24 10.70 -1.96
C VAL A 87 -11.92 9.47 -2.56
N LEU A 88 -12.21 8.47 -1.73
CA LEU A 88 -12.96 7.30 -2.18
C LEU A 88 -14.40 7.68 -2.50
N PRO A 89 -14.96 7.25 -3.65
CA PRO A 89 -16.35 7.53 -3.97
C PRO A 89 -17.27 6.77 -3.02
N GLU A 90 -18.36 7.42 -2.64
CA GLU A 90 -19.45 6.81 -1.86
C GLU A 90 -20.34 5.97 -2.78
N VAL A 91 -19.79 4.87 -3.23
CA VAL A 91 -20.55 3.86 -3.97
C VAL A 91 -21.29 3.02 -2.93
N GLY A 92 -22.60 2.83 -3.09
CA GLY A 92 -23.42 1.98 -2.21
C GLY A 92 -23.09 0.49 -2.27
N SER A 93 -22.00 0.10 -2.93
CA SER A 93 -21.58 -1.29 -3.06
C SER A 93 -20.96 -1.82 -1.75
N PRO A 94 -21.03 -3.13 -1.50
CA PRO A 94 -20.33 -3.74 -0.36
C PRO A 94 -18.83 -3.50 -0.44
N HIS A 95 -18.26 -3.46 -1.66
CA HIS A 95 -16.83 -3.30 -1.86
C HIS A 95 -16.31 -1.93 -1.41
N SER A 96 -17.03 -0.86 -1.78
CA SER A 96 -16.71 0.50 -1.37
C SER A 96 -16.91 0.70 0.13
N GLN A 97 -17.98 0.14 0.71
CA GLN A 97 -18.24 0.23 2.16
C GLN A 97 -17.12 -0.45 2.97
N ALA A 98 -16.71 -1.66 2.57
CA ALA A 98 -15.61 -2.40 3.16
C ALA A 98 -14.28 -1.64 3.09
N LEU A 99 -13.92 -1.12 1.91
CA LEU A 99 -12.69 -0.34 1.75
C LEU A 99 -12.71 0.93 2.62
N ARG A 100 -13.83 1.67 2.64
CA ARG A 100 -13.99 2.86 3.49
C ARG A 100 -13.90 2.52 4.98
N ALA A 101 -14.45 1.38 5.40
CA ALA A 101 -14.33 0.92 6.78
C ALA A 101 -12.86 0.63 7.18
N ILE A 102 -12.09 -0.02 6.29
CA ILE A 102 -10.66 -0.27 6.50
C ILE A 102 -9.88 1.05 6.57
N VAL A 103 -10.07 1.95 5.60
CA VAL A 103 -9.42 3.28 5.59
C VAL A 103 -9.77 4.07 6.86
N GLY A 104 -11.04 4.08 7.26
CA GLY A 104 -11.48 4.73 8.48
C GLY A 104 -10.90 4.09 9.75
N ALA A 105 -10.66 2.77 9.76
CA ALA A 105 -9.99 2.08 10.88
C ALA A 105 -8.51 2.45 10.98
N LEU A 106 -7.80 2.58 9.85
CA LEU A 106 -6.42 3.04 9.81
C LEU A 106 -6.31 4.50 10.26
N GLN A 107 -7.22 5.35 9.78
CA GLN A 107 -7.24 6.77 10.08
C GLN A 107 -7.51 7.07 11.56
N ARG A 108 -8.40 6.32 12.21
CA ARG A 108 -8.71 6.47 13.64
C ARG A 108 -7.54 6.20 14.58
N LYS A 109 -6.55 5.41 14.14
CA LYS A 109 -5.36 5.10 14.93
C LYS A 109 -4.29 6.20 14.86
N ARG A 110 -4.54 7.27 14.09
CA ARG A 110 -3.53 8.28 13.76
C ARG A 110 -4.01 9.69 14.03
N PRO A 111 -3.12 10.58 14.50
CA PRO A 111 -3.47 11.97 14.79
C PRO A 111 -3.62 12.83 13.53
N TYR A 112 -3.02 12.43 12.41
CA TYR A 112 -3.04 13.18 11.15
C TYR A 112 -3.90 12.49 10.09
N SER A 113 -4.69 13.27 9.34
CA SER A 113 -5.42 12.77 8.17
C SER A 113 -4.46 12.41 7.05
N MET A 114 -4.45 11.15 6.63
CA MET A 114 -3.62 10.70 5.52
C MET A 114 -4.29 11.04 4.19
N LYS A 115 -3.55 11.67 3.27
CA LYS A 115 -4.04 11.92 1.91
C LYS A 115 -4.04 10.62 1.12
N LEU A 116 -5.17 10.28 0.50
CA LEU A 116 -5.27 9.15 -0.41
C LEU A 116 -4.75 9.52 -1.81
N VAL A 117 -3.96 8.63 -2.39
CA VAL A 117 -3.43 8.71 -3.76
C VAL A 117 -3.77 7.42 -4.47
N ILE A 118 -4.47 7.51 -5.60
CA ILE A 118 -4.74 6.34 -6.44
C ILE A 118 -3.56 6.13 -7.37
N VAL A 119 -3.09 4.89 -7.43
CA VAL A 119 -1.94 4.49 -8.23
C VAL A 119 -2.37 3.35 -9.14
N LYS A 120 -2.22 3.54 -10.45
CA LYS A 120 -2.41 2.48 -11.43
C LYS A 120 -1.05 1.90 -11.81
N GLN A 121 -0.99 0.58 -11.98
CA GLN A 121 0.22 -0.09 -12.44
C GLN A 121 0.62 0.46 -13.83
N ARG A 122 1.92 0.72 -14.01
CA ARG A 122 2.59 1.26 -15.20
C ARG A 122 2.31 2.74 -15.48
N GLU A 123 1.78 3.48 -14.53
CA GLU A 123 1.60 4.95 -14.64
C GLU A 123 2.62 5.72 -13.78
N GLN A 124 2.82 7.00 -14.10
CA GLN A 124 3.72 7.94 -13.41
C GLN A 124 3.67 7.88 -11.86
N PRO A 125 2.51 7.89 -11.18
CA PRO A 125 2.47 7.90 -9.71
C PRO A 125 2.97 6.59 -9.07
N GLU A 126 3.14 5.52 -9.85
CA GLU A 126 3.69 4.25 -9.35
C GLU A 126 5.13 4.40 -8.85
N MET A 127 5.92 5.31 -9.42
CA MET A 127 7.29 5.55 -8.94
C MET A 127 7.32 5.98 -7.47
N ALA A 128 6.43 6.89 -7.08
CA ALA A 128 6.33 7.34 -5.68
C ALA A 128 5.86 6.22 -4.74
N PHE A 129 5.00 5.33 -5.22
CA PHE A 129 4.57 4.15 -4.49
C PHE A 129 5.71 3.13 -4.31
N ARG A 130 6.51 2.87 -5.36
CA ARG A 130 7.65 1.94 -5.31
C ARG A 130 8.73 2.38 -4.34
N GLN A 131 8.92 3.68 -4.12
CA GLN A 131 9.83 4.19 -3.08
C GLN A 131 9.44 3.75 -1.66
N LEU A 132 8.19 3.32 -1.44
CA LEU A 132 7.69 2.85 -0.15
C LEU A 132 7.77 1.32 -0.01
N LEU A 133 8.22 0.60 -1.05
CA LEU A 133 8.53 -0.83 -1.00
C LEU A 133 9.94 -1.02 -0.46
N VAL A 134 10.10 -0.71 0.82
CA VAL A 134 11.39 -0.53 1.51
C VAL A 134 12.29 -1.77 1.58
N GLU A 135 11.79 -2.96 1.23
CA GLU A 135 12.60 -4.18 1.20
C GLU A 135 13.33 -4.38 -0.13
N ASP A 136 12.86 -3.75 -1.20
CA ASP A 136 13.42 -3.87 -2.54
C ASP A 136 14.60 -2.92 -2.73
N LYS A 137 15.27 -3.04 -3.89
CA LYS A 137 16.29 -2.06 -4.29
C LYS A 137 15.61 -0.71 -4.55
N GLY A 138 16.12 0.33 -3.90
CA GLY A 138 15.61 1.68 -4.12
C GLY A 138 15.83 2.15 -5.55
N LEU A 139 14.94 3.01 -6.05
CA LEU A 139 15.06 3.61 -7.39
C LEU A 139 16.39 4.39 -7.56
N ASP A 140 16.94 4.91 -6.47
CA ASP A 140 18.20 5.63 -6.43
C ASP A 140 19.44 4.71 -6.34
N GLY A 141 19.26 3.40 -6.52
CA GLY A 141 20.34 2.40 -6.46
C GLY A 141 20.73 1.98 -5.03
N GLY A 142 19.89 2.29 -4.04
CA GLY A 142 20.07 1.83 -2.66
C GLY A 142 20.01 0.29 -2.54
N PRO A 143 20.71 -0.30 -1.55
CA PRO A 143 20.71 -1.75 -1.35
C PRO A 143 19.32 -2.25 -0.96
N SER A 144 18.95 -3.43 -1.43
CA SER A 144 17.78 -4.14 -0.91
C SER A 144 18.02 -4.62 0.53
N TYR A 145 16.95 -5.08 1.18
CA TYR A 145 17.06 -5.75 2.48
C TYR A 145 18.09 -6.91 2.47
N MET A 146 18.09 -7.73 1.43
CA MET A 146 19.02 -8.87 1.32
C MET A 146 20.46 -8.43 1.08
N ASP A 147 20.67 -7.36 0.29
CA ASP A 147 22.01 -6.80 0.08
C ASP A 147 22.57 -6.21 1.39
N PHE A 148 21.73 -5.52 2.16
CA PHE A 148 22.09 -4.96 3.45
C PHE A 148 22.48 -6.04 4.46
N LEU A 149 21.71 -7.14 4.55
CA LEU A 149 22.08 -8.28 5.40
C LEU A 149 23.43 -8.90 4.99
N CYS A 150 23.69 -9.03 3.69
CA CYS A 150 24.97 -9.52 3.18
C CYS A 150 26.13 -8.58 3.56
N CYS A 151 25.92 -7.26 3.44
CA CYS A 151 26.88 -6.25 3.85
C CYS A 151 27.18 -6.31 5.35
N LEU A 152 26.15 -6.37 6.18
CA LEU A 152 26.29 -6.53 7.63
C LEU A 152 27.07 -7.79 8.00
N HIS A 153 26.72 -8.93 7.39
CA HIS A 153 27.42 -10.19 7.65
C HIS A 153 28.92 -10.10 7.32
N LYS A 154 29.27 -9.51 6.16
CA LYS A 154 30.68 -9.27 5.79
C LYS A 154 31.39 -8.36 6.79
N GLY A 155 30.72 -7.30 7.25
CA GLY A 155 31.28 -6.37 8.24
C GLY A 155 31.55 -7.06 9.59
N VAL A 156 30.62 -7.89 10.07
CA VAL A 156 30.82 -8.66 11.31
C VAL A 156 31.99 -9.63 11.18
N CYS A 157 32.12 -10.35 10.07
CA CYS A 157 33.23 -11.26 9.84
C CYS A 157 34.60 -10.56 9.75
N GLN A 158 34.64 -9.30 9.29
CA GLN A 158 35.88 -8.51 9.26
C GLN A 158 36.35 -8.06 10.65
N LEU A 159 35.42 -7.84 11.58
CA LEU A 159 35.75 -7.41 12.96
C LEU A 159 36.23 -8.56 13.86
N LEU A 160 35.97 -9.80 13.44
CA LEU A 160 36.36 -11.01 14.16
C LEU A 160 37.73 -11.55 13.74
N ASN A 161 38.32 -11.01 12.66
CA ASN A 161 39.69 -11.26 12.21
C ASN A 161 40.60 -10.08 12.57
#